data_AF-A0A972YH15-F1
#
_entry.id   AF-A0A972YH15-F1
#
_cell.length_a   1.000
_cell.length_b   1.000
_cell.length_c   1.000
_cell.angle_alpha   90.00
_cell.angle_beta   90.00
_cell.angle_gamma   90.00
#
_symmetry.space_group_name_H-M   'P 1'
#
loop_
_entity.id
_entity.type
_entity.pdbx_description
1 polymer ?
#
loop_
_entity_poly.entity_id
_entity_poly.type
_entity_poly.pdbx_seq_one_letter_code
_entity_poly.pdbx_strand_id
1 'polypeptide(L)'
;MNIKEAFNQKNCIKNLCAYELYYQVSLGKLSSLSKINDLDYEVDFTLALGSIYEVIQDIKDLKNAKEILDNEIQKQAAMDAMQNFVNANLELIKNKSIKVDDLINEINDETFFNETMNEVCEINYQEVSNKYKSLITKELSIEIIKSLNDLMK
;
A
#
# COMPACT_ATOMS: atom_id res chain seq x y z
N MET A 1 -17.69 -4.60 5.30
CA MET A 1 -16.59 -4.53 6.30
C MET A 1 -16.72 -3.21 7.06
N ASN A 2 -16.18 -3.05 8.29
CA ASN A 2 -16.24 -1.75 8.97
C ASN A 2 -14.88 -1.31 9.52
N ILE A 3 -14.74 0.00 9.80
CA ILE A 3 -13.50 0.64 10.30
C ILE A 3 -12.99 -0.03 11.58
N LYS A 4 -13.88 -0.36 12.51
CA LYS A 4 -13.49 -1.02 13.76
C LYS A 4 -12.88 -2.40 13.52
N GLU A 5 -13.41 -3.16 12.58
CA GLU A 5 -12.86 -4.44 12.18
C GLU A 5 -11.51 -4.25 11.48
N ALA A 6 -11.42 -3.33 10.51
CA ALA A 6 -10.22 -3.17 9.70
C ALA A 6 -9.03 -2.56 10.47
N PHE A 7 -9.30 -1.70 11.44
CA PHE A 7 -8.27 -0.99 12.23
C PHE A 7 -8.16 -1.45 13.68
N ASN A 8 -8.75 -2.59 14.05
CA ASN A 8 -8.35 -3.24 15.31
C ASN A 8 -6.84 -3.57 15.25
N GLN A 9 -6.17 -3.64 16.40
CA GLN A 9 -4.71 -3.83 16.46
C GLN A 9 -4.17 -4.88 15.48
N LYS A 10 -4.78 -6.08 15.45
CA LYS A 10 -4.33 -7.19 14.60
C LYS A 10 -4.47 -6.83 13.11
N ASN A 11 -5.63 -6.34 12.70
CA ASN A 11 -5.91 -6.07 11.29
C ASN A 11 -5.20 -4.79 10.82
N CYS A 12 -5.04 -3.79 11.69
CA CYS A 12 -4.25 -2.59 11.42
C CYS A 12 -2.79 -2.98 11.12
N ILE A 13 -2.17 -3.81 11.97
CA ILE A 13 -0.82 -4.34 11.72
C ILE A 13 -0.79 -5.09 10.38
N LYS A 14 -1.72 -6.02 10.15
CA LYS A 14 -1.75 -6.80 8.90
C LYS A 14 -1.80 -5.89 7.68
N ASN A 15 -2.74 -4.94 7.65
CA ASN A 15 -2.97 -4.07 6.51
C ASN A 15 -1.78 -3.14 6.26
N LEU A 16 -1.16 -2.60 7.31
CA LEU A 16 0.05 -1.78 7.22
C LEU A 16 1.26 -2.58 6.71
N CYS A 17 1.40 -3.85 7.14
CA CYS A 17 2.46 -4.72 6.62
C CYS A 17 2.28 -4.96 5.12
N ALA A 18 1.06 -5.34 4.72
CA ALA A 18 0.74 -5.59 3.32
C ALA A 18 1.00 -4.34 2.48
N TYR A 19 0.48 -3.18 2.90
CA TYR A 19 0.69 -1.91 2.22
C TYR A 19 2.18 -1.58 2.06
N GLU A 20 2.98 -1.65 3.12
CA GLU A 20 4.41 -1.31 3.05
C GLU A 20 5.18 -2.23 2.10
N LEU A 21 4.92 -3.54 2.15
CA LEU A 21 5.59 -4.51 1.29
C LEU A 21 5.22 -4.30 -0.18
N TYR A 22 3.94 -4.12 -0.49
CA TYR A 22 3.49 -3.86 -1.85
C TYR A 22 4.04 -2.52 -2.37
N TYR A 23 4.09 -1.49 -1.54
CA TYR A 23 4.67 -0.20 -1.90
C TYR A 23 6.16 -0.34 -2.25
N GLN A 24 6.94 -0.98 -1.38
CA GLN A 24 8.39 -1.15 -1.56
C GLN A 24 8.73 -2.04 -2.76
N VAL A 25 7.99 -3.14 -2.95
CA VAL A 25 8.18 -4.02 -4.11
C VAL A 25 7.78 -3.31 -5.41
N SER A 26 6.75 -2.46 -5.37
CA SER A 26 6.38 -1.62 -6.52
C SER A 26 7.50 -0.64 -6.88
N LEU A 27 8.07 0.06 -5.89
CA LEU A 27 9.25 0.90 -6.11
C LEU A 27 10.45 0.11 -6.65
N GLY A 28 10.66 -1.12 -6.19
CA GLY A 28 11.70 -2.00 -6.72
C GLY A 28 11.51 -2.33 -8.20
N LYS A 29 10.27 -2.63 -8.64
CA LYS A 29 9.95 -2.82 -10.06
C LYS A 29 10.18 -1.53 -10.86
N LEU A 30 9.74 -0.38 -10.35
CA LEU A 30 9.93 0.91 -11.01
C LEU A 30 11.41 1.28 -11.14
N SER A 31 12.19 1.06 -10.08
CA SER A 31 13.65 1.22 -10.09
C SER A 31 14.29 0.36 -11.18
N SER A 32 13.93 -0.92 -11.25
CA SER A 32 14.46 -1.86 -12.24
C SER A 32 14.17 -1.42 -13.68
N LEU A 33 12.92 -1.02 -13.96
CA LEU A 33 12.49 -0.60 -15.30
C LEU A 33 13.13 0.74 -15.72
N SER A 34 13.30 1.65 -14.77
CA SER A 34 13.78 3.01 -15.01
C SER A 34 15.29 3.17 -14.95
N LYS A 35 15.99 2.22 -14.32
CA LYS A 35 17.41 2.30 -13.93
C LYS A 35 17.72 3.45 -12.94
N ILE A 36 16.72 3.92 -12.20
CA ILE A 36 16.88 4.87 -11.11
C ILE A 36 17.05 4.07 -9.81
N ASN A 37 18.22 4.18 -9.17
CA ASN A 37 18.53 3.39 -7.97
C ASN A 37 18.38 4.19 -6.67
N ASP A 38 18.26 5.51 -6.75
CA ASP A 38 18.13 6.40 -5.60
C ASP A 38 16.65 6.74 -5.40
N LEU A 39 15.90 5.76 -4.88
CA LEU A 39 14.50 5.92 -4.50
C LEU A 39 14.38 5.88 -2.98
N ASP A 40 13.47 6.69 -2.45
CA ASP A 40 13.06 6.60 -1.06
C ASP A 40 12.01 5.49 -0.90
N TYR A 41 12.38 4.45 -0.15
CA TYR A 41 11.54 3.29 0.14
C TYR A 41 10.81 3.42 1.48
N GLU A 42 10.99 4.54 2.19
CA GLU A 42 10.29 4.82 3.43
C GLU A 42 8.80 5.03 3.15
N VAL A 43 7.97 4.42 3.99
CA VAL A 43 6.52 4.56 3.93
C VAL A 43 6.09 5.51 5.02
N ASP A 44 5.53 6.65 4.62
CA ASP A 44 4.90 7.58 5.57
C ASP A 44 3.68 6.89 6.21
N PHE A 45 3.73 6.80 7.55
CA PHE A 45 2.71 6.12 8.34
C PHE A 45 1.31 6.71 8.18
N THR A 46 1.21 8.04 8.08
CA THR A 46 -0.06 8.75 7.94
C THR A 46 -0.64 8.52 6.55
N LEU A 47 0.20 8.59 5.52
CA LEU A 47 -0.20 8.30 4.14
C LEU A 47 -0.72 6.85 4.03
N ALA A 48 0.03 5.87 4.55
CA ALA A 48 -0.38 4.48 4.53
C ALA A 48 -1.73 4.24 5.23
N LEU A 49 -1.94 4.84 6.40
CA LEU A 49 -3.23 4.75 7.10
C LEU A 49 -4.37 5.39 6.29
N GLY A 50 -4.11 6.53 5.65
CA GLY A 50 -5.06 7.22 4.78
C GLY A 50 -5.46 6.37 3.59
N SER A 51 -4.49 5.86 2.83
CA SER A 51 -4.72 4.99 1.68
C SER A 51 -5.50 3.73 2.04
N ILE A 52 -5.13 3.06 3.15
CA ILE A 52 -5.85 1.87 3.62
C ILE A 52 -7.30 2.25 4.01
N TYR A 53 -7.50 3.40 4.66
CA TYR A 53 -8.84 3.88 5.01
C TYR A 53 -9.70 4.12 3.77
N GLU A 54 -9.16 4.76 2.74
CA GLU A 54 -9.85 5.02 1.46
C GLU A 54 -10.27 3.71 0.80
N VAL A 55 -9.34 2.76 0.66
CA VAL A 55 -9.65 1.41 0.13
C VAL A 55 -10.80 0.77 0.90
N ILE A 56 -10.76 0.80 2.24
CA ILE A 56 -11.83 0.23 3.07
C ILE A 56 -13.16 0.93 2.82
N GLN A 57 -13.17 2.26 2.70
CA GLN A 57 -14.40 3.02 2.44
C GLN A 57 -15.00 2.69 1.08
N ASP A 58 -14.16 2.52 0.06
CA ASP A 58 -14.59 2.23 -1.31
C ASP A 58 -15.21 0.83 -1.44
N ILE A 59 -14.69 -0.15 -0.70
CA ILE A 59 -15.15 -1.54 -0.81
C ILE A 59 -16.12 -1.97 0.29
N LYS A 60 -16.37 -1.17 1.34
CA LYS A 60 -17.07 -1.61 2.56
C LYS A 60 -18.45 -2.25 2.32
N ASP A 61 -19.15 -1.80 1.28
CA ASP A 61 -20.52 -2.21 0.94
C ASP A 61 -20.58 -3.39 -0.04
N LEU A 62 -19.42 -3.85 -0.55
CA LEU A 62 -19.32 -5.02 -1.41
C LEU A 62 -19.49 -6.31 -0.59
N LYS A 63 -20.20 -7.29 -1.16
CA LYS A 63 -20.45 -8.59 -0.49
C LYS A 63 -19.16 -9.37 -0.22
N ASN A 64 -18.20 -9.26 -1.13
CA ASN A 64 -16.89 -9.91 -1.09
C ASN A 64 -15.77 -8.99 -0.59
N ALA A 65 -16.09 -7.88 0.09
CA ALA A 65 -15.11 -6.87 0.53
C ALA A 65 -13.89 -7.46 1.27
N LYS A 66 -14.10 -8.48 2.11
CA LYS A 66 -12.99 -9.12 2.86
C LYS A 66 -12.08 -9.96 1.98
N GLU A 67 -12.63 -10.55 0.92
CA GLU A 67 -11.91 -11.43 0.00
C GLU A 67 -11.01 -10.60 -0.93
N ILE A 68 -11.46 -9.42 -1.34
CA ILE A 68 -10.73 -8.55 -2.26
C ILE A 68 -9.80 -7.55 -1.58
N LEU A 69 -9.92 -7.34 -0.26
CA LEU A 69 -9.19 -6.28 0.45
C LEU A 69 -7.68 -6.32 0.21
N ASP A 70 -7.07 -7.49 0.21
CA ASP A 70 -5.63 -7.64 0.03
C ASP A 70 -5.18 -7.16 -1.35
N ASN A 71 -5.92 -7.55 -2.40
CA ASN A 71 -5.70 -7.10 -3.78
C ASN A 71 -5.90 -5.58 -3.90
N GLU A 72 -6.92 -5.02 -3.27
CA GLU A 72 -7.18 -3.59 -3.33
C GLU A 72 -6.12 -2.77 -2.57
N ILE A 73 -5.61 -3.29 -1.44
CA ILE A 73 -4.43 -2.70 -0.77
C ILE A 73 -3.19 -2.79 -1.67
N GLN A 74 -2.98 -3.90 -2.37
CA GLN A 74 -1.87 -4.06 -3.32
C GLN A 74 -1.95 -3.03 -4.45
N LYS A 75 -3.13 -2.86 -5.06
CA LYS A 75 -3.36 -1.85 -6.10
C LYS A 75 -3.08 -0.45 -5.60
N GLN A 76 -3.63 -0.10 -4.44
CA GLN A 76 -3.48 1.23 -3.87
C GLN A 76 -2.01 1.52 -3.53
N ALA A 77 -1.32 0.60 -2.87
CA ALA A 77 0.09 0.75 -2.55
C ALA A 77 0.97 0.89 -3.81
N ALA A 78 0.64 0.16 -4.88
CA ALA A 78 1.33 0.27 -6.16
C ALA A 78 1.05 1.62 -6.87
N MET A 79 -0.18 2.11 -6.81
CA MET A 79 -0.55 3.45 -7.28
C MET A 79 0.19 4.55 -6.53
N ASP A 80 0.24 4.46 -5.20
CA ASP A 80 0.91 5.46 -4.36
C ASP A 80 2.43 5.44 -4.62
N ALA A 81 3.04 4.25 -4.76
CA ALA A 81 4.44 4.10 -5.15
C ALA A 81 4.71 4.69 -6.55
N MET A 82 3.83 4.44 -7.52
CA MET A 82 3.92 5.03 -8.86
C MET A 82 3.86 6.55 -8.79
N GLN A 83 2.91 7.10 -8.05
CA GLN A 83 2.72 8.54 -7.93
C GLN A 83 3.94 9.21 -7.29
N ASN A 84 4.48 8.62 -6.22
CA ASN A 84 5.68 9.11 -5.55
C ASN A 84 6.90 9.04 -6.46
N PHE A 85 7.10 7.92 -7.15
CA PHE A 85 8.15 7.76 -8.15
C PHE A 85 8.04 8.81 -9.26
N VAL A 86 6.83 9.04 -9.78
CA VAL A 86 6.59 10.02 -10.85
C VAL A 86 6.92 11.42 -10.41
N ASN A 87 6.46 11.80 -9.21
CA ASN A 87 6.68 13.14 -8.66
C ASN A 87 8.16 13.41 -8.40
N ALA A 88 8.92 12.41 -7.94
CA ALA A 88 10.35 12.53 -7.71
C ALA A 88 11.18 12.59 -9.02
N ASN A 89 10.66 12.05 -10.13
CA ASN A 89 11.42 11.84 -11.36
C ASN A 89 10.79 12.48 -12.61
N LEU A 90 10.05 13.58 -12.44
CA LEU A 90 9.26 14.23 -13.49
C LEU A 90 10.04 14.50 -14.80
N GLU A 91 11.29 14.93 -14.71
CA GLU A 91 12.11 15.23 -15.90
C GLU A 91 12.47 13.97 -16.70
N LEU A 92 12.74 12.85 -16.02
CA LEU A 92 13.08 11.58 -16.65
C LEU A 92 11.86 10.96 -17.33
N ILE A 93 10.69 11.08 -16.71
CA ILE A 93 9.43 10.58 -17.27
C ILE A 93 8.99 11.39 -18.49
N LYS A 94 9.20 12.71 -18.49
CA LYS A 94 8.94 13.57 -19.66
C LYS A 94 9.74 13.14 -20.90
N ASN A 95 10.90 12.50 -20.69
CA ASN A 95 11.73 11.96 -21.77
C ASN A 95 11.29 10.56 -22.24
N LYS A 96 10.14 10.05 -21.76
CA LYS A 96 9.52 8.76 -22.13
C LYS A 96 10.39 7.52 -21.89
N SER A 97 11.26 7.54 -20.87
CA SER A 97 12.00 6.34 -20.48
C SER A 97 11.10 5.23 -19.93
N ILE A 98 9.89 5.58 -19.46
CA ILE A 98 8.90 4.67 -18.91
C ILE A 98 7.52 5.08 -19.43
N LYS A 99 6.70 4.09 -19.77
CA LYS A 99 5.29 4.28 -20.13
C LYS A 99 4.44 4.15 -18.88
N VAL A 100 4.25 5.26 -18.18
CA VAL A 100 3.48 5.32 -16.92
C VAL A 100 2.06 4.79 -17.12
N ASP A 101 1.39 5.17 -18.21
CA ASP A 101 0.03 4.72 -18.51
C ASP A 101 -0.08 3.19 -18.63
N ASP A 102 0.90 2.53 -19.26
CA ASP A 102 0.92 1.07 -19.40
C ASP A 102 1.03 0.41 -18.01
N LEU A 103 1.87 0.95 -17.13
CA LEU A 103 2.04 0.43 -15.77
C LEU A 103 0.81 0.69 -14.88
N ILE A 104 0.12 1.81 -15.06
CA ILE A 104 -1.15 2.07 -14.38
C ILE A 104 -2.20 1.05 -14.81
N ASN A 105 -2.28 0.74 -16.11
CA ASN A 105 -3.17 -0.31 -16.60
C ASN A 105 -2.80 -1.68 -16.03
N GLU A 106 -1.52 -2.03 -15.97
CA GLU A 106 -1.06 -3.27 -15.31
C GLU A 106 -1.53 -3.37 -13.86
N ILE A 107 -1.52 -2.27 -13.10
CA ILE A 107 -1.96 -2.25 -11.71
C ILE A 107 -3.47 -2.46 -11.62
N ASN A 108 -4.24 -1.73 -12.43
CA ASN A 108 -5.71 -1.86 -12.46
C ASN A 108 -6.16 -3.25 -12.91
N ASP A 109 -5.43 -3.86 -13.86
CA ASP A 109 -5.71 -5.18 -14.42
C ASP A 109 -5.12 -6.34 -13.58
N GLU A 110 -4.54 -6.06 -12.40
CA GLU A 110 -3.94 -7.07 -11.49
C GLU A 110 -2.78 -7.87 -12.12
N THR A 111 -2.07 -7.27 -13.08
CA THR A 111 -0.91 -7.89 -13.76
C THR A 111 0.43 -7.24 -13.40
N PHE A 112 0.41 -6.17 -12.60
CA PHE A 112 1.63 -5.48 -12.20
C PHE A 112 2.54 -6.33 -11.30
N PHE A 113 1.95 -7.12 -10.41
CA PHE A 113 2.66 -8.08 -9.55
C PHE A 113 2.72 -9.44 -10.23
N ASN A 114 3.91 -10.03 -10.24
CA ASN A 114 4.10 -11.44 -10.61
C ASN A 114 4.31 -12.31 -9.36
N GLU A 115 4.37 -13.63 -9.55
CA GLU A 115 4.55 -14.60 -8.48
C GLU A 115 5.79 -14.32 -7.63
N THR A 116 6.94 -14.04 -8.25
CA THR A 116 8.19 -13.73 -7.54
C THR A 116 8.09 -12.46 -6.69
N MET A 117 7.38 -11.44 -7.15
CA MET A 117 7.13 -10.22 -6.36
C MET A 117 6.27 -10.51 -5.13
N ASN A 118 5.28 -11.39 -5.27
CA ASN A 118 4.46 -11.84 -4.15
C ASN A 118 5.28 -12.67 -3.17
N GLU A 119 6.12 -13.59 -3.63
CA GLU A 119 7.05 -14.36 -2.79
C GLU A 119 7.98 -13.44 -1.97
N VAL A 120 8.50 -12.37 -2.57
CA VAL A 120 9.31 -11.38 -1.86
C VAL A 120 8.51 -10.71 -0.74
N CYS A 121 7.24 -10.38 -0.97
CA CYS A 121 6.38 -9.84 0.08
C CYS A 121 6.22 -10.84 1.24
N GLU A 122 5.96 -12.12 0.93
CA GLU A 122 5.77 -13.16 1.93
C GLU A 122 7.02 -13.40 2.78
N ILE A 123 8.20 -13.49 2.15
CA ILE A 123 9.48 -13.72 2.82
C ILE A 123 9.78 -12.59 3.82
N ASN A 124 9.48 -11.34 3.45
CA ASN A 124 9.77 -10.17 4.26
C ASN A 124 8.66 -9.81 5.25
N TYR A 125 7.49 -10.46 5.17
CA TYR A 125 6.34 -10.14 6.01
C TYR A 125 6.65 -10.21 7.50
N GLN A 126 7.43 -11.19 7.96
CA GLN A 126 7.71 -11.33 9.38
C GLN A 126 8.53 -10.16 9.93
N GLU A 127 9.47 -9.63 9.16
CA GLU A 127 10.31 -8.49 9.55
C GLU A 127 9.46 -7.21 9.66
N VAL A 128 8.70 -6.89 8.61
CA VAL A 128 7.78 -5.74 8.59
C VAL A 128 6.70 -5.88 9.66
N SER A 129 6.21 -7.10 9.91
CA SER A 129 5.27 -7.39 10.99
C SER A 129 5.86 -7.09 12.37
N ASN A 130 7.15 -7.37 12.59
CA ASN A 130 7.78 -7.03 13.87
C ASN A 130 7.89 -5.52 14.07
N LYS A 131 8.18 -4.75 13.02
CA LYS A 131 8.14 -3.27 13.02
C LYS A 131 6.75 -2.75 13.43
N TYR A 132 5.69 -3.24 12.80
CA TYR A 132 4.34 -2.75 13.15
C TYR A 132 3.80 -3.30 14.47
N LYS A 133 4.23 -4.47 14.92
CA LYS A 133 3.90 -4.97 16.27
C LYS A 133 4.49 -4.11 17.38
N SER A 134 5.67 -3.52 17.17
CA SER A 134 6.27 -2.62 18.16
C SER A 134 5.65 -1.22 18.13
N LEU A 135 5.17 -0.77 16.96
CA LEU A 135 4.53 0.53 16.78
C LEU A 135 3.04 0.55 17.19
N ILE A 136 2.26 -0.42 16.72
CA ILE A 136 0.80 -0.45 16.86
C ILE A 136 0.40 -1.12 18.18
N THR A 137 0.39 -0.33 19.24
CA THR A 137 -0.17 -0.74 20.53
C THR A 137 -1.69 -0.83 20.48
N LYS A 138 -2.29 -1.46 21.49
CA LYS A 138 -3.74 -1.54 21.61
C LYS A 138 -4.34 -0.14 21.77
N GLU A 139 -3.70 0.70 22.56
CA GLU A 139 -4.09 2.09 22.81
C GLU A 139 -4.02 2.90 21.51
N LEU A 140 -2.93 2.78 20.75
CA LEU A 140 -2.80 3.48 19.46
C LEU A 140 -3.89 3.04 18.48
N SER A 141 -4.19 1.74 18.40
CA SER A 141 -5.27 1.25 17.52
C SER A 141 -6.64 1.84 17.88
N ILE A 142 -6.92 2.06 19.18
CA ILE A 142 -8.15 2.69 19.64
C ILE A 142 -8.19 4.17 19.21
N GLU A 143 -7.09 4.90 19.36
CA GLU A 143 -7.01 6.30 18.93
C GLU A 143 -7.12 6.44 17.42
N ILE A 144 -6.49 5.56 16.63
CA ILE A 144 -6.68 5.49 15.17
C ILE A 144 -8.16 5.33 14.83
N ILE A 145 -8.83 4.33 15.42
CA ILE A 145 -10.27 4.10 15.17
C ILE A 145 -11.10 5.33 15.54
N LYS A 146 -10.80 6.02 16.65
CA LYS A 146 -11.52 7.24 17.03
C LYS A 146 -11.35 8.35 15.99
N SER A 147 -10.10 8.65 15.63
CA SER A 147 -9.78 9.68 14.64
C SER A 147 -10.46 9.40 13.30
N LEU A 148 -10.44 8.15 12.81
CA LEU A 148 -11.10 7.78 11.57
C LEU A 148 -12.63 7.90 11.63
N ASN A 149 -13.25 7.60 12.78
CA ASN A 149 -14.70 7.81 12.95
C ASN A 149 -15.07 9.28 13.03
N ASP A 150 -14.20 10.13 13.57
CA ASP A 150 -14.44 11.58 13.64
C ASP A 150 -14.41 12.22 12.25
N LEU A 151 -13.61 11.71 11.31
CA LEU A 151 -13.61 12.13 9.90
C LEU A 151 -14.91 11.80 9.15
N MET A 152 -15.72 10.85 9.66
CA MET A 152 -16.99 10.44 9.05
C MET A 152 -18.19 11.26 9.53
N LYS A 153 -18.00 12.18 10.49
CA LYS A 153 -19.06 13.05 11.04
C LYS A 153 -19.21 14.34 10.24
#